data_AF-A0A6A6PDQ0-F1
#
_entry.id   AF-A0A6A6PDQ0-F1
#
_cell.length_a   1.000
_cell.length_b   1.000
_cell.length_c   1.000
_cell.angle_alpha   90.00
_cell.angle_beta   90.00
_cell.angle_gamma   90.00
#
_symmetry.space_group_name_H-M   'P 1'
#
loop_
_entity.id
_entity.type
_entity.pdbx_description
1 polymer ?
#
loop_
_entity_poly.entity_id
_entity_poly.type
_entity_poly.pdbx_seq_one_letter_code
_entity_poly.pdbx_strand_id
1 'polypeptide(L)'
;MELMWSWFGEAFSLGAIHGITGILTVLLQLPSLPAAHLPALLQTLTSLCTITAQHSGHLPMSLPPRPLPPTRSSPLVQICHGAPGLLLALAAARRRGAWMSEWNEAARAASETVWREGLVSKGAGVCHGWAGNAWPWLLYYDAVARAGQGGGGSGGERDGGSRGDGVGAGGLDPDECLARALAFLMHAAEKVPLEGSWKGDVEAERYPWSLFEGLAGTVCAWADACVVIVERLEAMNREEGIGIERQGLAAAQKVPVLGVPGFGWESGLLGS
;
A
#
# COMPACT_ATOMS: atom_id res chain seq x y z
N MET A 1 13.78 -8.30 -16.35
CA MET A 1 13.70 -8.36 -14.88
C MET A 1 15.06 -8.78 -14.36
N GLU A 2 15.64 -8.04 -13.42
CA GLU A 2 17.03 -8.22 -12.99
C GLU A 2 17.19 -9.29 -11.91
N LEU A 3 16.27 -9.32 -10.94
CA LEU A 3 16.23 -10.33 -9.88
C LEU A 3 14.95 -11.17 -9.98
N MET A 4 15.06 -12.47 -9.73
CA MET A 4 13.94 -13.41 -9.82
C MET A 4 14.00 -14.45 -8.69
N TRP A 5 12.83 -14.80 -8.14
CA TRP A 5 12.68 -15.79 -7.07
C TRP A 5 11.55 -16.75 -7.41
N SER A 6 11.77 -18.05 -7.24
CA SER A 6 10.80 -19.11 -7.48
C SER A 6 10.19 -19.61 -6.17
N TRP A 7 8.96 -20.11 -6.24
CA TRP A 7 8.26 -20.69 -5.10
C TRP A 7 7.30 -21.80 -5.57
N PHE A 8 7.39 -22.99 -4.97
CA PHE A 8 6.70 -24.23 -5.39
C PHE A 8 6.83 -24.57 -6.89
N GLY A 9 8.06 -24.82 -7.34
CA GLY A 9 8.38 -25.21 -8.72
C GLY A 9 8.71 -24.02 -9.62
N GLU A 10 9.03 -24.31 -10.89
CA GLU A 10 9.75 -23.45 -11.85
C GLU A 10 9.14 -22.07 -12.16
N ALA A 11 8.00 -21.70 -11.59
CA ALA A 11 7.36 -20.40 -11.80
C ALA A 11 7.88 -19.35 -10.81
N PHE A 12 8.11 -18.14 -11.33
CA PHE A 12 8.50 -16.99 -10.51
C PHE A 12 7.26 -16.26 -10.00
N SER A 13 6.93 -16.43 -8.72
CA SER A 13 5.77 -15.79 -8.09
C SER A 13 5.96 -14.27 -7.97
N LEU A 14 4.96 -13.47 -8.32
CA LEU A 14 5.08 -12.01 -8.34
C LEU A 14 4.43 -11.29 -7.15
N GLY A 15 3.37 -11.86 -6.56
CA GLY A 15 2.60 -11.23 -5.48
C GLY A 15 3.33 -11.15 -4.14
N ALA A 16 2.70 -10.54 -3.12
CA ALA A 16 3.43 -10.12 -1.92
C ALA A 16 3.73 -11.27 -0.95
N ILE A 17 2.81 -12.22 -0.76
CA ILE A 17 3.00 -13.27 0.26
C ILE A 17 4.10 -14.27 -0.12
N HIS A 18 4.23 -14.60 -1.40
CA HIS A 18 5.10 -15.67 -1.89
C HIS A 18 5.99 -15.26 -3.06
N GLY A 19 6.14 -13.96 -3.33
CA GLY A 19 6.74 -13.48 -4.56
C GLY A 19 7.54 -12.20 -4.45
N ILE A 20 7.95 -11.72 -5.63
CA ILE A 20 8.93 -10.64 -5.79
C ILE A 20 8.49 -9.35 -5.09
N THR A 21 7.21 -8.96 -5.22
CA THR A 21 6.74 -7.70 -4.62
C THR A 21 6.89 -7.68 -3.09
N GLY A 22 6.70 -8.82 -2.42
CA GLY A 22 6.91 -8.93 -0.98
C GLY A 22 8.38 -8.83 -0.59
N ILE A 23 9.25 -9.51 -1.33
CA ILE A 23 10.70 -9.45 -1.14
C ILE A 23 11.18 -8.00 -1.29
N LEU A 24 10.77 -7.32 -2.36
CA LEU A 24 11.12 -5.91 -2.58
C LEU A 24 10.57 -5.02 -1.47
N THR A 25 9.32 -5.23 -1.04
CA THR A 25 8.69 -4.48 0.07
C THR A 25 9.54 -4.54 1.33
N VAL A 26 10.04 -5.73 1.71
CA VAL A 26 10.88 -5.89 2.91
C VAL A 26 12.28 -5.29 2.70
N LEU A 27 12.95 -5.60 1.59
CA LEU A 27 14.32 -5.12 1.34
C LEU A 27 14.40 -3.60 1.23
N LEU A 28 13.41 -2.96 0.61
CA LEU A 28 13.33 -1.50 0.50
C LEU A 28 13.04 -0.79 1.83
N GLN A 29 12.69 -1.53 2.89
CA GLN A 29 12.52 -0.97 4.23
C GLN A 29 13.78 -1.08 5.09
N LEU A 30 14.81 -1.82 4.66
CA LEU A 30 16.04 -1.99 5.43
C LEU A 30 16.81 -0.65 5.52
N PRO A 31 17.03 -0.09 6.73
CA PRO A 31 17.79 1.16 6.87
C PRO A 31 19.23 1.01 6.36
N SER A 32 19.84 -0.15 6.63
CA SER A 32 21.21 -0.49 6.30
C SER A 32 21.35 -1.27 4.97
N LEU A 33 20.42 -1.12 4.02
CA LEU A 33 20.57 -1.72 2.69
C LEU A 33 21.84 -1.17 2.02
N PRO A 34 22.80 -2.01 1.61
CA PRO A 34 23.98 -1.55 0.89
C PRO A 34 23.59 -0.84 -0.41
N ALA A 35 24.14 0.36 -0.64
CA ALA A 35 23.81 1.19 -1.81
C ALA A 35 24.03 0.47 -3.14
N ALA A 36 24.99 -0.46 -3.20
CA ALA A 36 25.26 -1.28 -4.38
C ALA A 36 24.10 -2.20 -4.80
N HIS A 37 23.20 -2.57 -3.89
CA HIS A 37 22.06 -3.42 -4.21
C HIS A 37 20.82 -2.64 -4.64
N LEU A 38 20.72 -1.36 -4.28
CA LEU A 38 19.53 -0.54 -4.57
C LEU A 38 19.20 -0.49 -6.07
N PRO A 39 20.15 -0.28 -7.01
CA PRO A 39 19.84 -0.26 -8.44
C PRO A 39 19.11 -1.53 -8.93
N ALA A 40 19.59 -2.71 -8.52
CA ALA A 40 18.99 -3.98 -8.93
C ALA A 40 17.56 -4.18 -8.40
N LEU A 41 17.29 -3.71 -7.17
CA LEU A 41 15.95 -3.72 -6.59
C LEU A 41 15.00 -2.79 -7.36
N LEU A 42 15.44 -1.56 -7.65
CA LEU A 42 14.64 -0.57 -8.37
C LEU A 42 14.38 -1.02 -9.81
N GLN A 43 15.38 -1.58 -10.50
CA GLN A 43 15.21 -2.11 -11.86
C GLN A 43 14.26 -3.32 -11.90
N THR A 44 14.27 -4.15 -10.85
CA THR A 44 13.30 -5.24 -10.69
C THR A 44 11.89 -4.67 -10.48
N LEU A 45 11.73 -3.63 -9.65
CA LEU A 45 10.45 -2.94 -9.46
C LEU A 45 9.95 -2.28 -10.76
N THR A 46 10.83 -1.60 -11.53
CA THR A 46 10.52 -1.07 -12.87
C THR A 46 10.01 -2.17 -13.80
N SER A 47 10.62 -3.37 -13.76
CA SER A 47 10.16 -4.49 -14.58
C SER A 47 8.72 -4.92 -14.21
N LEU A 48 8.39 -4.95 -12.91
CA LEU A 48 7.03 -5.26 -12.44
C LEU A 48 6.02 -4.17 -12.83
N CYS A 49 6.41 -2.90 -12.77
CA CYS A 49 5.62 -1.77 -13.25
C CYS A 49 5.30 -1.92 -14.74
N THR A 50 6.30 -2.23 -15.57
CA THR A 50 6.12 -2.45 -17.01
C THR A 50 5.14 -3.59 -17.29
N ILE A 51 5.30 -4.74 -16.61
CA ILE A 51 4.37 -5.88 -16.72
C ILE A 51 2.96 -5.43 -16.36
N THR A 52 2.81 -4.70 -15.24
CA THR A 52 1.49 -4.28 -14.75
C THR A 52 0.80 -3.30 -15.70
N ALA A 53 1.53 -2.35 -16.26
CA ALA A 53 1.02 -1.45 -17.30
C ALA A 53 0.59 -2.21 -18.57
N GLN A 54 1.35 -3.23 -18.99
CA GLN A 54 1.01 -4.07 -20.16
C GLN A 54 -0.23 -4.95 -19.93
N HIS A 55 -0.59 -5.21 -18.68
CA HIS A 55 -1.75 -6.01 -18.29
C HIS A 55 -2.89 -5.15 -17.69
N SER A 56 -3.04 -3.91 -18.18
CA SER A 56 -4.15 -3.02 -17.81
C SER A 56 -4.29 -2.80 -16.31
N GLY A 57 -3.16 -2.69 -15.60
CA GLY A 57 -3.12 -2.49 -14.15
C GLY A 57 -3.14 -3.78 -13.32
N HIS A 58 -3.28 -4.95 -13.94
CA HIS A 58 -3.12 -6.22 -13.23
C HIS A 58 -1.65 -6.66 -13.16
N LEU A 59 -1.23 -7.15 -12.00
CA LEU A 59 0.01 -7.91 -11.88
C LEU A 59 -0.32 -9.41 -12.01
N PRO A 60 0.28 -10.15 -12.95
CA PRO A 60 0.12 -11.60 -13.03
C PRO A 60 0.55 -12.32 -11.74
N MET A 61 0.01 -13.51 -11.50
CA MET A 61 0.39 -14.32 -10.33
C MET A 61 1.86 -14.75 -10.38
N SER A 62 2.35 -15.12 -11.56
CA SER A 62 3.69 -15.66 -11.77
C SER A 62 4.21 -15.36 -13.17
N LEU A 63 5.51 -15.60 -13.37
CA LEU A 63 6.13 -15.72 -14.70
C LEU A 63 6.62 -17.16 -14.93
N PRO A 64 6.30 -17.79 -16.08
CA PRO A 64 5.34 -17.32 -17.08
C PRO A 64 3.91 -17.17 -16.49
N PRO A 65 3.05 -16.32 -17.09
CA PRO A 65 1.68 -16.16 -16.64
C PRO A 65 0.91 -17.48 -16.67
N ARG A 66 0.20 -17.79 -15.58
CA ARG A 66 -0.72 -18.94 -15.54
C ARG A 66 -2.03 -18.57 -16.22
N PRO A 67 -2.62 -19.47 -17.04
CA PRO A 67 -3.93 -19.24 -17.61
C PRO A 67 -4.98 -19.12 -16.52
N LEU A 68 -5.98 -18.25 -16.73
CA LEU A 68 -7.11 -18.15 -15.83
C LEU A 68 -7.98 -19.40 -15.93
N PRO A 69 -8.50 -19.91 -14.79
CA PRO A 69 -9.48 -20.99 -14.85
C PRO A 69 -10.76 -20.49 -15.55
N PRO A 70 -11.54 -21.39 -16.19
CA PRO A 70 -12.76 -21.01 -16.92
C PRO A 70 -13.80 -20.28 -16.06
N THR A 71 -13.72 -20.45 -14.74
CA THR A 71 -14.62 -19.84 -13.75
C THR A 71 -14.25 -18.39 -13.41
N ARG A 72 -13.15 -17.84 -13.95
CA ARG A 72 -12.70 -16.47 -13.68
C ARG A 72 -12.57 -15.67 -14.96
N SER A 73 -13.23 -14.50 -14.99
CA SER A 73 -13.16 -13.53 -16.09
C SER A 73 -12.03 -12.52 -15.95
N SER A 74 -11.42 -12.37 -14.77
CA SER A 74 -10.35 -11.39 -14.50
C SER A 74 -9.22 -11.97 -13.62
N PRO A 75 -7.96 -11.48 -13.76
CA PRO A 75 -6.87 -11.78 -12.83
C PRO A 75 -7.18 -11.49 -11.36
N LEU A 76 -6.35 -11.99 -10.46
CA LEU A 76 -6.52 -11.76 -9.02
C LEU A 76 -6.14 -10.32 -8.66
N VAL A 77 -6.90 -9.74 -7.72
CA VAL A 77 -6.68 -8.40 -7.16
C VAL A 77 -6.61 -8.55 -5.64
N GLN A 78 -5.49 -9.08 -5.17
CA GLN A 78 -5.25 -9.49 -3.78
C GLN A 78 -3.79 -9.21 -3.40
N ILE A 79 -3.49 -8.98 -2.12
CA ILE A 79 -2.09 -8.83 -1.64
C ILE A 79 -1.26 -10.05 -2.05
N CYS A 80 -1.78 -11.26 -1.84
CA CYS A 80 -1.07 -12.49 -2.19
C CYS A 80 -0.80 -12.64 -3.68
N HIS A 81 -1.72 -12.18 -4.53
CA HIS A 81 -1.61 -12.27 -5.99
C HIS A 81 -2.33 -11.09 -6.64
N GLY A 82 -1.58 -10.14 -7.20
CA GLY A 82 -2.14 -9.04 -7.97
C GLY A 82 -1.56 -7.66 -7.67
N ALA A 83 -2.24 -6.66 -8.22
CA ALA A 83 -1.88 -5.24 -8.13
C ALA A 83 -1.66 -4.70 -6.70
N PRO A 84 -2.43 -5.13 -5.66
CA PRO A 84 -2.18 -4.67 -4.29
C PRO A 84 -0.76 -4.97 -3.80
N GLY A 85 -0.19 -6.12 -4.18
CA GLY A 85 1.20 -6.45 -3.84
C GLY A 85 2.22 -5.50 -4.48
N LEU A 86 2.00 -5.09 -5.73
CA LEU A 86 2.83 -4.07 -6.38
C LEU A 86 2.73 -2.73 -5.65
N LEU A 87 1.52 -2.30 -5.29
CA LEU A 87 1.28 -1.04 -4.59
C LEU A 87 2.00 -1.01 -3.23
N LEU A 88 2.10 -2.13 -2.51
CA LEU A 88 2.93 -2.23 -1.29
C LEU A 88 4.41 -1.94 -1.57
N ALA A 89 4.97 -2.57 -2.61
CA ALA A 89 6.37 -2.36 -2.98
C ALA A 89 6.64 -0.92 -3.42
N LEU A 90 5.70 -0.31 -4.14
CA LEU A 90 5.75 1.09 -4.55
C LEU A 90 5.66 2.05 -3.36
N ALA A 91 4.80 1.78 -2.37
CA ALA A 91 4.74 2.56 -1.13
C ALA A 91 6.06 2.49 -0.35
N ALA A 92 6.68 1.30 -0.26
CA ALA A 92 7.99 1.13 0.36
C ALA A 92 9.09 1.92 -0.39
N ALA A 93 9.09 1.88 -1.72
CA ALA A 93 10.02 2.67 -2.54
C ALA A 93 9.82 4.18 -2.35
N ARG A 94 8.56 4.65 -2.27
CA ARG A 94 8.22 6.06 -2.00
C ARG A 94 8.75 6.49 -0.64
N ARG A 95 8.52 5.67 0.41
CA ARG A 95 9.01 5.95 1.77
C ARG A 95 10.53 6.05 1.82
N ARG A 96 11.23 5.23 1.05
CA ARG A 96 12.70 5.28 0.94
C ARG A 96 13.23 6.55 0.23
N GLY A 97 12.36 7.32 -0.42
CA GLY A 97 12.77 8.42 -1.29
C GLY A 97 13.33 7.93 -2.64
N ALA A 98 13.01 6.69 -3.04
CA ALA A 98 13.51 6.05 -4.26
C ALA A 98 12.42 5.96 -5.36
N TRP A 99 11.42 6.84 -5.32
CA TRP A 99 10.36 6.89 -6.33
C TRP A 99 10.90 7.33 -7.69
N MET A 100 10.50 6.63 -8.76
CA MET A 100 10.86 6.98 -10.13
C MET A 100 9.61 7.38 -10.92
N SER A 101 9.69 8.47 -11.70
CA SER A 101 8.56 9.01 -12.46
C SER A 101 8.00 8.04 -13.51
N GLU A 102 8.84 7.13 -14.02
CA GLU A 102 8.44 6.06 -14.95
C GLU A 102 7.43 5.07 -14.33
N TRP A 103 7.29 5.01 -13.01
CA TRP A 103 6.32 4.14 -12.33
C TRP A 103 4.92 4.76 -12.26
N ASN A 104 4.76 6.04 -12.55
CA ASN A 104 3.50 6.77 -12.36
C ASN A 104 2.32 6.12 -13.10
N GLU A 105 2.54 5.67 -14.35
CA GLU A 105 1.50 5.02 -15.14
C GLU A 105 1.07 3.70 -14.53
N ALA A 106 2.04 2.83 -14.21
CA ALA A 106 1.77 1.54 -13.60
C ALA A 106 1.08 1.68 -12.24
N ALA A 107 1.51 2.65 -11.42
CA ALA A 107 0.90 2.92 -10.12
C ALA A 107 -0.57 3.33 -10.27
N ARG A 108 -0.87 4.26 -11.19
CA ARG A 108 -2.24 4.71 -11.44
C ARG A 108 -3.12 3.59 -11.99
N ALA A 109 -2.62 2.85 -12.98
CA ALA A 109 -3.34 1.72 -13.56
C ALA A 109 -3.63 0.64 -12.50
N ALA A 110 -2.63 0.28 -11.69
CA ALA A 110 -2.79 -0.66 -10.58
C ALA A 110 -3.81 -0.16 -9.54
N SER A 111 -3.71 1.11 -9.12
CA SER A 111 -4.66 1.72 -8.19
C SER A 111 -6.09 1.69 -8.74
N GLU A 112 -6.27 2.00 -10.02
CA GLU A 112 -7.59 1.96 -10.66
C GLU A 112 -8.15 0.54 -10.77
N THR A 113 -7.31 -0.44 -11.10
CA THR A 113 -7.70 -1.85 -11.06
C THR A 113 -8.16 -2.28 -9.67
N VAL A 114 -7.42 -1.89 -8.62
CA VAL A 114 -7.82 -2.20 -7.24
C VAL A 114 -9.14 -1.52 -6.89
N TRP A 115 -9.36 -0.28 -7.31
CA TRP A 115 -10.61 0.43 -7.06
C TRP A 115 -11.82 -0.26 -7.71
N ARG A 116 -11.71 -0.67 -8.98
CA ARG A 116 -12.83 -1.29 -9.71
C ARG A 116 -13.10 -2.73 -9.30
N GLU A 117 -12.05 -3.48 -8.94
CA GLU A 117 -12.12 -4.96 -8.84
C GLU A 117 -11.65 -5.51 -7.49
N GLY A 118 -11.24 -4.64 -6.55
CA GLY A 118 -10.67 -5.02 -5.26
C GLY A 118 -11.69 -5.42 -4.19
N LEU A 119 -12.99 -5.19 -4.41
CA LEU A 119 -14.06 -5.74 -3.55
C LEU A 119 -14.34 -7.20 -3.90
N VAL A 120 -13.34 -8.05 -3.63
CA VAL A 120 -13.36 -9.48 -3.95
C VAL A 120 -14.38 -10.25 -3.10
N SER A 121 -14.87 -11.39 -3.60
CA SER A 121 -15.84 -12.24 -2.90
C SER A 121 -15.32 -12.88 -1.60
N LYS A 122 -14.03 -12.74 -1.29
CA LYS A 122 -13.36 -13.40 -0.18
C LYS A 122 -13.53 -12.71 1.19
N GLY A 123 -14.17 -11.54 1.23
CA GLY A 123 -14.51 -10.86 2.48
C GLY A 123 -13.46 -9.83 2.93
N ALA A 124 -13.44 -9.57 4.23
CA ALA A 124 -12.79 -8.40 4.81
C ALA A 124 -11.33 -8.61 5.20
N GLY A 125 -10.82 -9.85 5.13
CA GLY A 125 -9.45 -10.20 5.50
C GLY A 125 -8.32 -9.48 4.73
N VAL A 126 -7.08 -9.83 5.06
CA VAL A 126 -5.87 -9.10 4.62
C VAL A 126 -5.17 -9.78 3.43
N CYS A 127 -4.95 -11.09 3.48
CA CYS A 127 -4.19 -11.80 2.45
C CYS A 127 -4.83 -11.67 1.06
N HIS A 128 -6.16 -11.73 1.03
CA HIS A 128 -6.94 -11.77 -0.19
C HIS A 128 -8.36 -11.20 0.02
N GLY A 129 -8.49 -10.14 0.82
CA GLY A 129 -9.76 -9.47 1.12
C GLY A 129 -9.64 -7.94 1.05
N TRP A 130 -10.73 -7.26 1.43
CA TRP A 130 -10.89 -5.82 1.24
C TRP A 130 -9.91 -4.99 2.07
N ALA A 131 -9.69 -5.34 3.35
CA ALA A 131 -8.78 -4.59 4.20
C ALA A 131 -7.34 -4.66 3.68
N GLY A 132 -6.93 -5.83 3.19
CA GLY A 132 -5.65 -5.98 2.52
C GLY A 132 -5.52 -5.12 1.27
N ASN A 133 -6.56 -5.08 0.45
CA ASN A 133 -6.55 -4.27 -0.78
C ASN A 133 -6.51 -2.77 -0.51
N ALA A 134 -7.02 -2.32 0.65
CA ALA A 134 -6.98 -0.92 1.09
C ALA A 134 -5.62 -0.48 1.64
N TRP A 135 -4.91 -1.39 2.33
CA TRP A 135 -3.70 -1.07 3.10
C TRP A 135 -2.58 -0.38 2.30
N PRO A 136 -2.28 -0.75 1.03
CA PRO A 136 -1.24 -0.10 0.25
C PRO A 136 -1.47 1.41 0.07
N TRP A 137 -2.73 1.84 -0.02
CA TRP A 137 -3.06 3.27 -0.13
C TRP A 137 -2.79 4.03 1.16
N LEU A 138 -3.04 3.43 2.34
CA LEU A 138 -2.68 4.02 3.63
C LEU A 138 -1.17 4.22 3.75
N LEU A 139 -0.38 3.20 3.38
CA LEU A 139 1.07 3.26 3.44
C LEU A 139 1.65 4.26 2.43
N TYR A 140 1.02 4.37 1.24
CA TYR A 140 1.41 5.38 0.26
C TYR A 140 1.14 6.79 0.77
N TYR A 141 -0.01 7.04 1.39
CA TYR A 141 -0.31 8.33 2.02
C TYR A 141 0.76 8.70 3.06
N ASP A 142 1.03 7.79 4.01
CA ASP A 142 2.04 8.01 5.06
C ASP A 142 3.43 8.30 4.47
N ALA A 143 3.83 7.56 3.43
CA ALA A 143 5.10 7.79 2.74
C ALA A 143 5.21 9.20 2.15
N VAL A 144 4.14 9.72 1.54
CA VAL A 144 4.12 11.08 0.97
C VAL A 144 4.12 12.13 2.08
N ALA A 145 3.29 11.95 3.11
CA ALA A 145 3.18 12.88 4.24
C ALA A 145 4.53 13.06 4.96
N ARG A 146 5.28 11.96 5.18
CA ARG A 146 6.60 12.02 5.83
C ARG A 146 7.68 12.65 4.95
N ALA A 147 7.63 12.42 3.63
CA ALA A 147 8.57 13.08 2.70
C ALA A 147 8.43 14.61 2.73
N GLY A 148 7.20 15.13 2.88
CA GLY A 148 6.94 16.57 3.03
C GLY A 148 7.48 17.18 4.33
N GLN A 149 7.61 16.39 5.40
CA GLN A 149 8.10 16.86 6.71
C GLN A 149 9.65 16.94 6.80
N GLY A 150 10.37 16.17 5.99
CA GLY A 150 11.84 16.09 6.00
C GLY A 150 12.58 17.17 5.18
N GLY A 151 11.87 17.97 4.38
CA GLY A 151 12.45 18.95 3.43
C GLY A 151 12.88 20.31 4.01
N GLY A 152 12.92 20.47 5.35
CA GLY A 152 13.16 21.75 6.03
C GLY A 152 14.63 22.17 6.19
N GLY A 153 15.58 21.58 5.47
CA GLY A 153 17.02 21.72 5.78
C GLY A 153 17.95 21.84 4.58
N SER A 154 17.80 22.89 3.76
CA SER A 154 18.92 23.59 3.09
C SER A 154 18.38 24.81 2.34
N GLY A 155 18.71 26.00 2.83
CA GLY A 155 18.41 27.25 2.15
C GLY A 155 19.18 27.36 0.84
N GLY A 156 18.47 27.22 -0.27
CA GLY A 156 18.89 27.70 -1.60
C GLY A 156 17.82 28.69 -2.07
N GLU A 157 18.27 29.88 -2.47
CA GLU A 157 17.45 31.01 -2.90
C GLU A 157 16.41 30.59 -3.96
N ARG A 158 15.12 30.85 -3.66
CA ARG A 158 14.04 30.71 -4.63
C ARG A 158 13.98 31.99 -5.46
N ASP A 159 14.46 31.92 -6.69
CA ASP A 159 14.20 32.95 -7.69
C ASP A 159 12.72 32.93 -8.09
N GLY A 160 12.14 34.12 -8.24
CA GLY A 160 10.71 34.34 -8.37
C GLY A 160 10.19 33.97 -9.76
N GLY A 161 9.28 33.00 -9.83
CA GLY A 161 8.56 32.67 -11.06
C GLY A 161 7.29 31.87 -10.82
N SER A 162 6.15 32.49 -11.13
CA SER A 162 4.82 31.93 -11.38
C SER A 162 4.12 31.11 -10.26
N ARG A 163 3.05 31.69 -9.73
CA ARG A 163 1.99 30.97 -8.99
C ARG A 163 1.08 30.26 -9.99
N GLY A 164 1.17 28.94 -10.05
CA GLY A 164 0.26 28.04 -10.77
C GLY A 164 0.85 26.63 -10.83
N ASP A 165 0.09 25.64 -10.35
CA ASP A 165 0.34 24.19 -10.38
C ASP A 165 1.35 23.60 -9.37
N GLY A 166 0.94 23.55 -8.10
CA GLY A 166 1.60 22.77 -7.06
C GLY A 166 1.19 21.28 -7.01
N VAL A 167 1.15 20.58 -8.16
CA VAL A 167 1.06 19.10 -8.24
C VAL A 167 2.49 18.55 -8.31
N GLY A 168 3.27 18.81 -7.27
CA GLY A 168 4.73 18.71 -7.30
C GLY A 168 5.29 17.44 -6.68
N ALA A 169 5.07 16.30 -7.35
CA ALA A 169 5.95 15.10 -7.39
C ALA A 169 5.10 13.92 -7.88
N GLY A 170 5.12 13.65 -9.19
CA GLY A 170 4.25 12.66 -9.85
C GLY A 170 4.12 11.31 -9.15
N GLY A 171 2.98 10.65 -9.35
CA GLY A 171 2.60 9.39 -8.70
C GLY A 171 1.09 9.31 -8.54
N LEU A 172 0.64 8.68 -7.46
CA LEU A 172 -0.76 8.72 -7.01
C LEU A 172 -1.03 9.99 -6.19
N ASP A 173 -2.26 10.48 -6.23
CA ASP A 173 -2.75 11.52 -5.33
C ASP A 173 -2.91 10.93 -3.91
N PRO A 174 -2.24 11.46 -2.88
CA PRO A 174 -2.31 10.92 -1.53
C PRO A 174 -3.73 11.03 -0.94
N ASP A 175 -4.44 12.15 -1.12
CA ASP A 175 -5.78 12.33 -0.55
C ASP A 175 -6.79 11.39 -1.24
N GLU A 176 -6.64 11.16 -2.55
CA GLU A 176 -7.42 10.13 -3.25
C GLU A 176 -7.11 8.72 -2.72
N CYS A 177 -5.84 8.40 -2.47
CA CYS A 177 -5.46 7.13 -1.86
C CYS A 177 -6.13 6.94 -0.49
N LEU A 178 -6.07 7.94 0.38
CA LEU A 178 -6.70 7.89 1.69
C LEU A 178 -8.21 7.69 1.57
N ALA A 179 -8.88 8.45 0.69
CA ALA A 179 -10.31 8.30 0.45
C ALA A 179 -10.69 6.88 -0.02
N ARG A 180 -9.95 6.31 -0.98
CA ARG A 180 -10.16 4.94 -1.48
C ARG A 180 -9.92 3.90 -0.37
N ALA A 181 -8.89 4.07 0.45
CA ALA A 181 -8.61 3.19 1.59
C ALA A 181 -9.76 3.19 2.60
N LEU A 182 -10.23 4.37 3.00
CA LEU A 182 -11.32 4.52 3.96
C LEU A 182 -12.62 3.93 3.41
N ALA A 183 -12.92 4.10 2.12
CA ALA A 183 -14.09 3.50 1.50
C ALA A 183 -14.09 1.96 1.61
N PHE A 184 -12.94 1.31 1.35
CA PHE A 184 -12.81 -0.14 1.49
C PHE A 184 -12.92 -0.60 2.96
N LEU A 185 -12.30 0.13 3.89
CA LEU A 185 -12.35 -0.20 5.31
C LEU A 185 -13.74 0.01 5.92
N MET A 186 -14.46 1.05 5.52
CA MET A 186 -15.87 1.26 5.88
C MET A 186 -16.75 0.17 5.32
N HIS A 187 -16.56 -0.21 4.04
CA HIS A 187 -17.25 -1.35 3.45
C HIS A 187 -17.03 -2.64 4.24
N ALA A 188 -15.79 -2.89 4.68
CA ALA A 188 -15.47 -4.01 5.55
C ALA A 188 -16.21 -3.91 6.90
N ALA A 189 -16.18 -2.76 7.56
CA ALA A 189 -16.84 -2.56 8.85
C ALA A 189 -18.36 -2.77 8.80
N GLU A 190 -19.02 -2.38 7.70
CA GLU A 190 -20.47 -2.57 7.53
C GLU A 190 -20.88 -4.03 7.27
N LYS A 191 -19.98 -4.82 6.68
CA LYS A 191 -20.27 -6.16 6.17
C LYS A 191 -19.71 -7.29 7.04
N VAL A 192 -18.71 -7.00 7.88
CA VAL A 192 -18.21 -7.97 8.86
C VAL A 192 -19.27 -8.21 9.93
N PRO A 193 -19.76 -9.45 10.11
CA PRO A 193 -20.73 -9.76 11.15
C PRO A 193 -20.02 -9.86 12.50
N LEU A 194 -20.38 -8.99 13.43
CA LEU A 194 -20.04 -9.17 14.84
C LEU A 194 -20.81 -10.35 15.45
N GLU A 195 -21.96 -10.72 14.85
CA GLU A 195 -22.84 -11.80 15.28
C GLU A 195 -23.03 -12.83 14.14
N GLY A 196 -22.05 -13.71 13.97
CA GLY A 196 -22.26 -15.09 13.53
C GLY A 196 -22.62 -15.41 12.07
N SER A 197 -22.90 -14.45 11.17
CA SER A 197 -23.15 -14.79 9.75
C SER A 197 -22.85 -13.66 8.77
N TRP A 198 -21.99 -13.93 7.77
CA TRP A 198 -21.69 -13.03 6.65
C TRP A 198 -22.96 -12.75 5.84
N LYS A 199 -23.29 -11.47 5.65
CA LYS A 199 -24.44 -11.05 4.82
C LYS A 199 -23.97 -10.79 3.39
N GLY A 200 -24.53 -11.52 2.42
CA GLY A 200 -24.34 -11.30 0.97
C GLY A 200 -23.51 -12.37 0.27
N ASP A 201 -23.02 -12.07 -0.93
CA ASP A 201 -22.25 -12.98 -1.82
C ASP A 201 -20.79 -13.20 -1.37
N VAL A 202 -20.51 -13.01 -0.08
CA VAL A 202 -19.17 -13.17 0.49
C VAL A 202 -18.98 -14.64 0.84
N GLU A 203 -17.92 -15.25 0.30
CA GLU A 203 -17.52 -16.58 0.70
C GLU A 203 -17.20 -16.59 2.20
N ALA A 204 -17.73 -17.57 2.93
CA ALA A 204 -17.45 -17.70 4.35
C ALA A 204 -15.93 -17.81 4.59
N GLU A 205 -15.37 -16.85 5.32
CA GLU A 205 -13.97 -16.88 5.74
C GLU A 205 -13.70 -18.17 6.53
N ARG A 206 -12.69 -18.96 6.12
CA ARG A 206 -12.37 -20.24 6.77
C ARG A 206 -11.88 -20.04 8.20
N TYR A 207 -11.21 -18.93 8.46
CA TYR A 207 -10.67 -18.56 9.77
C TYR A 207 -11.08 -17.12 10.13
N PRO A 208 -12.35 -16.90 10.54
CA PRO A 208 -12.97 -15.57 10.63
C PRO A 208 -12.34 -14.64 11.69
N TRP A 209 -11.53 -15.18 12.60
CA TRP A 209 -10.83 -14.41 13.64
C TRP A 209 -9.32 -14.35 13.42
N SER A 210 -8.80 -14.92 12.33
CA SER A 210 -7.37 -14.96 12.06
C SER A 210 -6.82 -13.63 11.56
N LEU A 211 -5.49 -13.47 11.65
CA LEU A 211 -4.81 -12.25 11.24
C LEU A 211 -4.86 -12.01 9.72
N PHE A 212 -4.72 -13.07 8.91
CA PHE A 212 -4.59 -12.90 7.46
C PHE A 212 -5.89 -13.13 6.69
N GLU A 213 -6.80 -13.93 7.21
CA GLU A 213 -8.07 -14.24 6.54
C GLU A 213 -9.30 -13.73 7.28
N GLY A 214 -9.13 -13.19 8.50
CA GLY A 214 -10.24 -12.84 9.38
C GLY A 214 -10.18 -11.42 9.94
N LEU A 215 -11.09 -11.16 10.88
CA LEU A 215 -11.33 -9.85 11.48
C LEU A 215 -10.11 -9.25 12.17
N ALA A 216 -9.22 -10.06 12.76
CA ALA A 216 -8.04 -9.53 13.45
C ALA A 216 -7.16 -8.69 12.51
N GLY A 217 -7.02 -9.10 11.24
CA GLY A 217 -6.32 -8.33 10.23
C GLY A 217 -7.03 -7.04 9.84
N THR A 218 -8.35 -7.09 9.68
CA THR A 218 -9.17 -5.90 9.40
C THR A 218 -9.05 -4.86 10.52
N VAL A 219 -9.01 -5.30 11.78
CA VAL A 219 -8.78 -4.41 12.95
C VAL A 219 -7.40 -3.76 12.88
N CYS A 220 -6.35 -4.50 12.52
CA CYS A 220 -5.02 -3.91 12.33
C CYS A 220 -5.00 -2.85 11.23
N ALA A 221 -5.67 -3.08 10.10
CA ALA A 221 -5.78 -2.09 9.02
C ALA A 221 -6.52 -0.82 9.48
N TRP A 222 -7.56 -0.98 10.31
CA TRP A 222 -8.27 0.14 10.92
C TRP A 222 -7.41 0.92 11.92
N ALA A 223 -6.58 0.24 12.71
CA ALA A 223 -5.65 0.90 13.63
C ALA A 223 -4.68 1.81 12.87
N ASP A 224 -4.13 1.34 11.75
CA ASP A 224 -3.29 2.14 10.85
C ASP A 224 -4.07 3.31 10.24
N ALA A 225 -5.31 3.07 9.81
CA ALA A 225 -6.16 4.13 9.27
C ALA A 225 -6.43 5.24 10.30
N CYS A 226 -6.66 4.90 11.57
CA CYS A 226 -6.86 5.89 12.63
C CYS A 226 -5.65 6.82 12.78
N VAL A 227 -4.43 6.28 12.70
CA VAL A 227 -3.21 7.09 12.72
C VAL A 227 -3.18 8.06 11.54
N VAL A 228 -3.39 7.55 10.32
CA VAL A 228 -3.35 8.35 9.10
C VAL A 228 -4.44 9.43 9.09
N ILE A 229 -5.65 9.12 9.57
CA ILE A 229 -6.75 10.09 9.71
C ILE A 229 -6.35 11.22 10.66
N VAL A 230 -5.79 10.89 11.83
CA VAL A 230 -5.35 11.90 12.79
C VAL A 230 -4.27 12.80 12.17
N GLU A 231 -3.28 12.21 11.49
CA GLU A 231 -2.23 12.97 10.80
C GLU A 231 -2.81 13.91 9.72
N ARG A 232 -3.76 13.45 8.89
CA ARG A 232 -4.41 14.30 7.88
C ARG A 232 -5.23 15.42 8.51
N LEU A 233 -6.03 15.12 9.53
CA LEU A 233 -6.84 16.12 10.23
C LEU A 233 -5.96 17.20 10.86
N GLU A 234 -4.83 16.83 11.45
CA GLU A 234 -3.86 17.81 11.95
C GLU A 234 -3.25 18.66 10.83
N ALA A 235 -2.99 18.09 9.65
CA ALA A 235 -2.53 18.85 8.49
C ALA A 235 -3.59 19.83 8.00
N MET A 236 -4.85 19.40 7.88
CA MET A 236 -5.98 20.26 7.50
C MET A 236 -6.15 21.42 8.49
N ASN A 237 -6.07 21.16 9.80
CA ASN A 237 -6.15 22.19 10.83
C ASN A 237 -5.05 23.24 10.71
N ARG A 238 -3.82 22.82 10.34
CA ARG A 238 -2.71 23.76 10.08
C ARG A 238 -2.94 24.58 8.81
N GLU A 239 -3.56 24.01 7.79
CA GLU A 239 -3.91 24.67 6.53
C GLU A 239 -5.05 25.70 6.71
N GLU A 240 -6.06 25.37 7.51
CA GLU A 240 -7.27 26.17 7.72
C GLU A 240 -7.18 27.14 8.92
N GLY A 241 -6.19 26.99 9.80
CA GLY A 241 -6.03 27.82 10.99
C GLY A 241 -7.05 27.53 12.10
N ILE A 242 -7.76 26.40 12.04
CA ILE A 242 -8.78 25.98 13.02
C ILE A 242 -8.12 25.15 14.11
N GLY A 243 -8.00 25.71 15.31
CA GLY A 243 -7.47 25.02 16.49
C GLY A 243 -8.48 24.05 17.09
N ILE A 244 -8.46 22.79 16.69
CA ILE A 244 -9.21 21.74 17.42
C ILE A 244 -8.49 21.47 18.74
N GLU A 245 -9.19 21.66 19.85
CA GLU A 245 -8.70 21.38 21.21
C GLU A 245 -8.33 19.89 21.35
N ARG A 246 -7.10 19.64 21.79
CA ARG A 246 -6.56 18.31 22.08
C ARG A 246 -7.26 17.69 23.29
N GLN A 247 -8.36 16.98 23.09
CA GLN A 247 -8.86 16.06 24.12
C GLN A 247 -9.05 14.67 23.51
N GLY A 248 -8.09 13.77 23.76
CA GLY A 248 -8.34 12.32 23.62
C GLY A 248 -7.20 11.45 23.10
N LEU A 249 -6.35 11.90 22.18
CA LEU A 249 -5.33 11.02 21.56
C LEU A 249 -3.88 11.52 21.62
N ALA A 250 -3.62 12.72 22.15
CA ALA A 250 -2.30 13.34 22.12
C ALA A 250 -1.29 12.81 23.18
N ALA A 251 -1.63 11.77 23.95
CA ALA A 251 -0.83 11.34 25.10
C ALA A 251 0.09 10.12 24.87
N ALA A 252 0.21 9.61 23.64
CA ALA A 252 1.17 8.56 23.31
C ALA A 252 2.05 8.98 22.13
N GLN A 253 2.97 9.91 22.39
CA GLN A 253 4.00 10.33 21.45
C GLN A 253 5.06 9.21 21.29
N LYS A 254 4.67 8.10 20.67
CA LYS A 254 5.57 7.16 19.99
C LYS A 254 5.22 7.25 18.51
N VAL A 255 6.23 7.30 17.63
CA VAL A 255 5.97 7.26 16.18
C VAL A 255 5.16 6.00 15.89
N PRO A 256 3.91 6.11 15.44
CA PRO A 256 3.09 4.94 15.22
C PRO A 256 3.73 4.05 14.16
N VAL A 257 3.81 2.77 14.49
CA VAL A 257 4.25 1.71 13.59
C VAL A 257 3.05 1.37 12.74
N LEU A 258 3.07 1.77 11.47
CA LEU A 258 2.10 1.27 10.51
C LEU A 258 2.61 -0.06 9.95
N GLY A 259 1.84 -0.71 9.08
CA GLY A 259 2.34 -1.80 8.27
C GLY A 259 1.46 -3.04 8.29
N VAL A 260 1.46 -3.73 7.15
CA VAL A 260 0.86 -5.06 7.05
C VAL A 260 1.71 -6.04 7.86
N PRO A 261 1.13 -6.80 8.81
CA PRO A 261 1.86 -7.81 9.56
C PRO A 261 2.67 -8.74 8.65
N GLY A 262 3.94 -8.97 8.98
CA GLY A 262 4.86 -9.78 8.17
C GLY A 262 5.56 -9.05 7.03
N PHE A 263 5.10 -7.85 6.63
CA PHE A 263 5.80 -6.97 5.68
C PHE A 263 6.55 -5.83 6.35
N GLY A 264 6.28 -5.59 7.64
CA GLY A 264 6.85 -4.50 8.44
C GLY A 264 6.29 -3.12 8.06
N TRP A 265 6.48 -2.13 8.95
CA TRP A 265 6.66 -0.70 8.66
C TRP A 265 6.89 0.12 9.97
N GLU A 266 8.11 0.09 10.51
CA GLU A 266 8.54 1.07 11.54
C GLU A 266 9.32 2.24 10.93
N SER A 267 9.25 3.41 11.58
CA SER A 267 10.38 4.35 11.69
C SER A 267 10.37 5.00 13.07
N GLY A 268 11.00 4.36 14.06
CA GLY A 268 11.14 4.97 15.37
C GLY A 268 12.19 4.26 16.21
N LEU A 269 13.42 4.78 16.22
CA LEU A 269 14.55 4.39 17.08
C LEU A 269 15.25 3.07 16.71
N LEU A 270 16.16 3.14 15.73
CA LEU A 270 17.51 2.65 15.99
C LEU A 270 18.45 3.86 15.98
N GLY A 271 18.32 4.66 17.03
CA GLY A 271 19.35 5.61 17.40
C GLY A 271 20.42 4.89 18.21
N SER A 272 21.59 4.69 17.59
CA SER A 272 22.94 4.87 18.16
C SER A 272 23.95 4.62 17.06
#